data_AF-A0A819HUN2-F1
#
_entry.id   AF-A0A819HUN2-F1
#
_cell.length_a   1.000
_cell.length_b   1.000
_cell.length_c   1.000
_cell.angle_alpha   90.00
_cell.angle_beta   90.00
_cell.angle_gamma   90.00
#
_symmetry.space_group_name_H-M   'P 1'
#
loop_
_entity.id
_entity.type
_entity.pdbx_description
1 polymer ?
#
loop_
_entity_poly.entity_id
_entity_poly.type
_entity_poly.pdbx_seq_one_letter_code
_entity_poly.pdbx_strand_id
1 'polypeptide(L)'
;MDEATVRLLCDDLQLSGVEHQKLTGILPECTLITRAPSRIEKQFLERSYKRTTSLDLLEYIQRGVAFHHAGVNKRQRTVVEALFRSGFLKVIFSTSTLASGIHMPCKTVAFVKDSV
;
A
#
# COMPACT_ATOMS: atom_id res chain seq x y z
N MET A 1 3.66 -9.24 -8.99
CA MET A 1 4.60 -10.14 -9.66
C MET A 1 5.22 -11.00 -8.58
N ASP A 2 5.05 -12.30 -8.65
CA ASP A 2 5.65 -13.26 -7.72
C ASP A 2 7.17 -13.37 -7.93
N GLU A 3 7.88 -13.79 -6.88
CA GLU A 3 9.34 -13.86 -6.85
C GLU A 3 9.91 -14.83 -7.91
N ALA A 4 9.14 -15.87 -8.27
CA ALA A 4 9.53 -16.86 -9.26
C ALA A 4 9.54 -16.28 -10.68
N THR A 5 8.53 -15.46 -11.02
CA THR A 5 8.46 -14.76 -12.30
C THR A 5 9.61 -13.76 -12.47
N VAL A 6 10.01 -13.06 -11.39
CA VAL A 6 11.14 -12.12 -11.44
C VAL A 6 12.47 -12.84 -11.63
N ARG A 7 12.68 -14.00 -11.01
CA ARG A 7 13.89 -14.81 -11.21
C ARG A 7 14.02 -15.34 -12.63
N LEU A 8 12.94 -15.85 -13.21
CA LEU A 8 12.91 -16.32 -14.60
C LEU A 8 13.27 -15.20 -15.58
N LEU A 9 12.72 -14.00 -15.40
CA LEU A 9 13.07 -12.83 -16.21
C LEU A 9 14.54 -12.41 -16.08
N CYS A 10 15.12 -12.48 -14.88
CA CYS A 10 16.54 -12.17 -14.66
C CYS A 10 17.48 -13.18 -15.33
N ASP A 11 17.13 -14.47 -15.25
CA ASP A 11 17.91 -15.57 -15.82
C ASP A 11 17.86 -15.54 -17.36
N ASP A 12 16.69 -15.27 -17.95
CA ASP A 12 16.50 -15.16 -19.42
C ASP A 12 17.28 -13.98 -20.03
N LEU A 13 17.47 -12.89 -19.28
CA LEU A 13 18.15 -11.67 -19.74
C LEU A 13 19.67 -11.64 -19.46
N GLN A 14 20.24 -12.72 -18.90
CA GLN A 14 21.68 -12.81 -18.54
C GLN A 14 22.20 -11.60 -17.75
N LEU A 15 21.34 -10.99 -16.91
CA LEU A 15 21.71 -9.81 -16.12
C LEU A 15 22.51 -10.23 -14.90
N SER A 16 23.77 -10.62 -15.11
CA SER A 16 24.71 -10.95 -14.03
C SER A 16 25.07 -9.68 -13.25
N GLY A 17 24.30 -9.35 -12.21
CA GLY A 17 24.65 -8.32 -11.23
C GLY A 17 23.77 -7.08 -11.17
N VAL A 18 22.62 -7.04 -11.85
CA VAL A 18 21.58 -6.06 -11.48
C VAL A 18 20.94 -6.60 -10.21
N GLU A 19 21.34 -6.04 -9.05
CA GLU A 19 20.85 -6.45 -7.73
C GLU A 19 19.35 -6.73 -7.80
N HIS A 20 18.94 -7.93 -7.36
CA HIS A 20 17.55 -8.34 -7.22
C HIS A 20 16.66 -7.23 -6.64
N GLN A 21 17.25 -6.38 -5.79
CA GLN A 21 16.66 -5.21 -5.14
C GLN A 21 16.28 -4.03 -6.06
N LYS A 22 16.82 -3.94 -7.28
CA LYS A 22 16.37 -2.96 -8.30
C LYS A 22 15.20 -3.46 -9.13
N LEU A 23 15.08 -4.78 -9.32
CA LEU A 23 13.99 -5.40 -10.08
C LEU A 23 12.75 -5.69 -9.21
N THR A 24 12.96 -5.91 -7.90
CA THR A 24 11.88 -5.98 -6.89
C THR A 24 11.68 -4.66 -6.14
N GLY A 25 12.60 -3.71 -6.29
CA GLY A 25 12.54 -2.41 -5.67
C GLY A 25 11.35 -1.62 -6.20
N ILE A 26 10.56 -1.05 -5.29
CA ILE A 26 9.49 -0.14 -5.68
C ILE A 26 10.14 1.07 -6.36
N LEU A 27 9.89 1.20 -7.66
CA LEU A 27 10.38 2.31 -8.45
C LEU A 27 9.79 3.64 -7.93
N PRO A 28 10.57 4.73 -7.80
CA PRO A 28 10.10 6.00 -7.28
C PRO A 28 8.90 6.57 -8.04
N GLU A 29 8.85 6.37 -9.36
CA GLU A 29 7.74 6.77 -10.23
C GLU A 29 6.43 6.00 -9.95
N CYS A 30 6.53 4.84 -9.31
CA CYS A 30 5.40 4.00 -8.91
C CYS A 30 5.02 4.19 -7.43
N THR A 31 5.57 5.21 -6.79
CA THR A 31 5.33 5.54 -5.37
C THR A 31 4.55 6.83 -5.27
N LEU A 32 3.32 6.76 -4.74
CA LEU A 32 2.49 7.94 -4.48
C LEU A 32 2.89 8.66 -3.17
N ILE A 33 3.88 8.16 -2.46
CA ILE A 33 4.43 8.83 -1.28
C ILE A 33 5.17 10.09 -1.72
N THR A 34 4.60 11.24 -1.40
CA THR A 34 5.19 12.55 -1.75
C THR A 34 6.18 13.07 -0.69
N ARG A 35 6.36 12.37 0.43
CA ARG A 35 7.25 12.76 1.53
C ARG A 35 7.73 11.56 2.33
N ALA A 36 8.91 11.64 2.94
CA ALA A 36 9.36 10.60 3.86
C ALA A 36 8.35 10.40 5.02
N PRO A 37 8.17 9.16 5.50
CA PRO A 37 7.35 8.88 6.68
C PRO A 37 7.96 9.59 7.90
N SER A 38 7.11 10.23 8.69
CA SER A 38 7.49 10.78 9.99
C SER A 38 7.95 9.68 10.94
N ARG A 39 8.68 10.06 12.00
CA ARG A 39 9.13 9.10 13.03
C ARG A 39 7.97 8.28 13.62
N ILE A 40 6.80 8.91 13.74
CA ILE A 40 5.58 8.26 14.24
C ILE A 40 5.09 7.24 13.20
N GLU A 41 4.93 7.63 11.94
CA GLU A 41 4.48 6.74 10.86
C GLU A 41 5.43 5.56 10.66
N LYS A 42 6.75 5.80 10.69
CA LYS A 42 7.78 4.76 10.60
C LYS A 42 7.67 3.75 11.74
N GLN A 43 7.61 4.23 12.98
CA GLN A 43 7.46 3.36 14.16
C GLN A 43 6.13 2.59 14.13
N PHE A 44 5.08 3.21 13.61
CA PHE A 44 3.77 2.59 13.49
C PHE A 44 3.74 1.50 12.43
N LEU A 45 4.41 1.70 11.29
CA LEU A 45 4.59 0.71 10.24
C LEU A 45 5.44 -0.47 10.71
N GLU A 46 6.58 -0.22 11.36
CA GLU A 46 7.44 -1.28 11.91
C GLU A 46 6.71 -2.15 12.94
N ARG A 47 5.87 -1.54 13.79
CA ARG A 47 5.03 -2.28 14.74
C ARG A 47 3.92 -3.07 14.05
N SER A 48 3.35 -2.52 12.99
CA SER A 48 2.32 -3.18 12.20
C SER A 48 2.90 -4.36 11.41
N TYR A 49 4.15 -4.25 10.93
CA TYR A 49 4.90 -5.31 10.25
C TYR A 49 5.06 -6.56 11.11
N LYS A 50 5.46 -6.40 12.38
CA LYS A 50 5.65 -7.52 13.30
C LYS A 50 4.35 -8.24 13.72
N ARG A 51 3.19 -7.65 13.46
CA ARG A 51 1.88 -8.12 13.96
C ARG A 51 0.89 -8.49 12.86
N THR A 52 1.23 -8.23 11.62
CA THR A 52 0.33 -8.37 10.47
C THR A 52 0.60 -9.68 9.75
N THR A 53 -0.47 -10.39 9.42
CA THR A 53 -0.48 -11.61 8.61
C THR A 53 -0.57 -11.33 7.10
N SER A 54 -1.03 -10.15 6.68
CA SER A 54 -1.16 -9.74 5.28
C SER A 54 0.01 -8.88 4.82
N LEU A 55 1.04 -9.52 4.26
CA LEU A 55 2.21 -8.84 3.67
C LEU A 55 1.80 -7.80 2.63
N ASP A 56 0.74 -8.08 1.87
CA ASP A 56 0.25 -7.24 0.77
C ASP A 56 -0.13 -5.81 1.22
N LEU A 57 -0.82 -5.64 2.36
CA LEU A 57 -1.27 -4.31 2.79
C LEU A 57 -0.10 -3.38 3.11
N LEU A 58 0.96 -3.92 3.71
CA LEU A 58 2.13 -3.14 4.08
C LEU A 58 2.92 -2.70 2.84
N GLU A 59 3.02 -3.59 1.86
CA GLU A 59 3.65 -3.27 0.57
C GLU A 59 2.91 -2.13 -0.13
N TYR A 60 1.57 -2.15 -0.15
CA TYR A 60 0.80 -1.04 -0.73
C TYR A 60 1.02 0.26 0.05
N ILE A 61 1.05 0.21 1.39
CA ILE A 61 1.23 1.42 2.20
C ILE A 61 2.60 2.07 1.92
N GLN A 62 3.65 1.25 1.70
CA GLN A 62 4.97 1.73 1.27
C GLN A 62 4.97 2.34 -0.13
N ARG A 63 3.93 2.11 -0.93
CA ARG A 63 3.70 2.77 -2.23
C ARG A 63 2.76 3.98 -2.13
N GLY A 64 2.25 4.31 -0.93
CA GLY A 64 1.30 5.41 -0.72
C GLY A 64 -0.15 5.05 -1.08
N VAL A 65 -0.44 3.74 -1.18
CA VAL A 65 -1.76 3.18 -1.53
C VAL A 65 -2.23 2.27 -0.39
N ALA A 66 -3.53 2.13 -0.17
CA ALA A 66 -4.04 1.11 0.73
C ALA A 66 -5.44 0.65 0.33
N PHE A 67 -5.94 -0.39 0.98
CA PHE A 67 -7.35 -0.79 0.89
C PHE A 67 -8.00 -0.78 2.28
N HIS A 68 -9.29 -0.46 2.32
CA HIS A 68 -10.08 -0.38 3.54
C HIS A 68 -11.44 -1.03 3.30
N HIS A 69 -11.65 -2.24 3.83
CA HIS A 69 -12.94 -2.93 3.75
C HIS A 69 -13.14 -3.84 4.97
N ALA A 70 -14.35 -4.38 5.17
CA ALA A 70 -14.70 -5.15 6.38
C ALA A 70 -13.84 -6.41 6.61
N GLY A 71 -13.25 -6.97 5.54
CA GLY A 71 -12.33 -8.12 5.61
C GLY A 71 -10.93 -7.76 6.13
N VAL A 72 -10.60 -6.47 6.25
CA VAL A 72 -9.35 -6.00 6.86
C VAL A 72 -9.52 -5.91 8.37
N ASN A 73 -8.51 -6.38 9.11
CA ASN A 73 -8.51 -6.32 10.57
C ASN A 73 -8.78 -4.89 11.04
N LYS A 74 -9.63 -4.72 12.07
CA LYS A 74 -9.96 -3.42 12.66
C LYS A 74 -8.71 -2.57 12.97
N ARG A 75 -7.65 -3.19 13.50
CA ARG A 75 -6.39 -2.47 13.79
C ARG A 75 -5.74 -1.91 12.52
N GLN A 76 -5.70 -2.70 11.46
CA GLN A 76 -5.15 -2.29 10.17
C GLN A 76 -5.98 -1.19 9.52
N ARG A 77 -7.32 -1.27 9.62
CA ARG A 77 -8.22 -0.19 9.16
C ARG A 77 -7.93 1.13 9.86
N THR A 78 -7.76 1.11 11.19
CA THR A 78 -7.38 2.31 11.96
C THR A 78 -6.01 2.87 11.54
N VAL A 79 -5.06 1.99 11.18
CA VAL A 79 -3.75 2.42 10.65
C VAL A 79 -3.91 3.16 9.32
N VAL A 80 -4.65 2.55 8.39
CA VAL A 80 -4.93 3.14 7.08
C VAL A 80 -5.61 4.50 7.23
N GLU A 81 -6.59 4.60 8.13
CA GLU A 81 -7.27 5.87 8.44
C GLU A 81 -6.33 6.96 8.94
N ALA A 82 -5.43 6.63 9.87
CA ALA A 82 -4.47 7.58 10.41
C ALA A 82 -3.47 8.06 9.34
N LEU A 83 -2.96 7.14 8.52
CA LEU A 83 -1.99 7.45 7.46
C LEU A 83 -2.61 8.25 6.31
N PHE A 84 -3.89 8.06 6.03
CA PHE A 84 -4.60 8.89 5.05
C PHE A 84 -4.81 10.31 5.56
N ARG A 85 -5.25 10.44 6.82
CA ARG A 85 -5.45 11.75 7.45
C ARG A 85 -4.15 12.55 7.60
N SER A 86 -3.01 11.89 7.75
CA SER A 86 -1.69 12.55 7.77
C SER A 86 -1.18 12.92 6.36
N GLY A 87 -1.91 12.54 5.31
CA GLY A 87 -1.55 12.76 3.91
C GLY A 87 -0.38 11.89 3.43
N PHE A 88 -0.03 10.84 4.18
CA PHE A 88 0.99 9.86 3.77
C PHE A 88 0.46 8.91 2.69
N LEU A 89 -0.77 8.39 2.89
CA LEU A 89 -1.49 7.69 1.83
C LEU A 89 -2.18 8.70 0.92
N LYS A 90 -2.08 8.49 -0.39
CA LYS A 90 -2.76 9.34 -1.39
C LYS A 90 -4.02 8.71 -1.95
N VAL A 91 -4.02 7.38 -2.07
CA VAL A 91 -5.11 6.62 -2.67
C VAL A 91 -5.52 5.50 -1.74
N ILE A 92 -6.82 5.35 -1.53
CA ILE A 92 -7.40 4.23 -0.81
C ILE A 92 -8.50 3.61 -1.65
N PHE A 93 -8.46 2.29 -1.78
CA PHE A 93 -9.54 1.50 -2.35
C PHE A 93 -10.49 1.03 -1.26
N SER A 94 -11.79 1.14 -1.50
CA SER A 94 -12.80 0.65 -0.56
C SER A 94 -14.06 0.20 -1.27
N THR A 95 -14.87 -0.58 -0.57
CA THR A 95 -16.19 -1.02 -1.03
C THR A 95 -17.25 0.04 -0.70
N SER A 96 -18.43 -0.09 -1.30
CA SER A 96 -19.58 0.85 -1.20
C SER A 96 -19.93 1.27 0.24
N THR A 97 -19.62 0.44 1.23
CA THR A 97 -19.79 0.71 2.66
C THR A 97 -18.95 1.87 3.22
N LEU A 98 -17.96 2.40 2.46
CA LEU A 98 -17.10 3.50 2.92
C LEU A 98 -17.90 4.77 3.24
N ALA A 99 -18.98 5.04 2.50
CA ALA A 99 -19.73 6.29 2.58
C ALA A 99 -20.49 6.49 3.91
N SER A 100 -20.74 5.43 4.69
CA SER A 100 -21.56 5.51 5.92
C SER A 100 -20.78 5.43 7.23
N GLY A 101 -19.47 5.19 7.25
CA GLY A 101 -18.81 4.81 8.51
C GLY A 101 -17.38 5.27 8.75
N ILE A 102 -16.78 6.07 7.86
CA ILE A 102 -15.34 6.36 7.93
C ILE A 102 -15.08 7.85 8.00
N HIS A 103 -14.34 8.25 9.03
CA HIS A 103 -13.96 9.64 9.31
C HIS A 103 -12.73 10.09 8.48
N MET A 104 -12.71 9.74 7.18
CA MET A 104 -11.64 10.08 6.23
C MET A 104 -12.15 11.07 5.18
N PRO A 105 -12.00 12.38 5.38
CA PRO A 105 -12.37 13.36 4.37
C PRO A 105 -11.45 13.21 3.14
N CYS A 106 -12.05 12.98 1.97
CA CYS A 106 -11.36 12.86 0.69
C CYS A 106 -11.63 14.09 -0.18
N LYS A 107 -10.60 14.63 -0.85
CA LYS A 107 -10.79 15.71 -1.83
C LYS A 107 -11.49 15.24 -3.10
N THR A 108 -11.25 13.99 -3.49
CA THR A 108 -11.77 13.38 -4.70
C THR A 108 -12.15 11.94 -4.39
N VAL A 109 -13.30 11.51 -4.90
CA VAL A 109 -13.79 10.13 -4.81
C VAL A 109 -14.14 9.68 -6.23
N ALA A 110 -13.62 8.53 -6.63
CA ALA A 110 -13.91 7.92 -7.92
C ALA A 110 -14.65 6.58 -7.69
N PHE A 111 -15.78 6.41 -8.36
CA PHE A 111 -16.52 5.15 -8.35
C PHE A 111 -16.07 4.31 -9.55
N VAL A 112 -15.61 3.09 -9.26
CA VAL A 112 -15.14 2.16 -10.28
C VAL A 112 -16.18 1.05 -10.41
N LYS A 113 -16.93 1.10 -11.51
CA LYS A 113 -18.07 0.22 -11.86
C LYS A 113 -19.40 0.61 -11.22
N ASP A 114 -20.37 0.95 -12.07
CA ASP A 114 -21.79 1.01 -11.71
C ASP A 114 -22.40 -0.36 -11.99
N SER A 115 -22.81 -1.06 -10.94
CA SER A 115 -23.65 -2.25 -11.10
C SER A 115 -25.07 -1.78 -11.41
N VAL A 116 -25.35 -1.54 -12.69
CA VAL A 116 -26.73 -1.39 -13.22
C VAL A 116 -27.39 -2.76 -13.25
#